data_AF-A0AB37KLE4-F1
#
_entry.id   AF-A0AB37KLE4-F1
#
_cell.length_a   1.000
_cell.length_b   1.000
_cell.length_c   1.000
_cell.angle_alpha   90.00
_cell.angle_beta   90.00
_cell.angle_gamma   90.00
#
_symmetry.space_group_name_H-M   'P 1'
#
loop_
_entity.id
_entity.type
_entity.pdbx_description
1 polymer ?
#
loop_
_entity_poly.entity_id
_entity_poly.type
_entity_poly.pdbx_seq_one_letter_code
_entity_poly.pdbx_strand_id
1 'polypeptide(L)'
;MLIQIICISILMLLLQFFFYKQNFHKLVLYILPVLSLCYMVYSIFKIVRAQALVNTSFPLAVKVIGLLLPIMISLIGMIVCIVIKYRHVERSELKKVVLRQFLGFIVVMFVILSVTIYSAQEYVIFFPNDSEQDRETLQQSHTYEQVTISQKYKGWLKDNKDSDTIIVYFGGNAQNTASTFLQFESVGIFDVMKNYSFFSIDYPSYGESEGSLSQNSLFQMADNVMDYVENHFPDKKIDLIGYSIGTGIASYVSAHHALHKFVLVAPYNNGKDLFNTYFSIFYGPLTNLIQYPLESDQYVKQVTCESLVVMSKADSIVPMRLSKKLIKAFEKEPSTVVYEKDTHADLITEIKPWQDIINFLDK
;
A
#
# COMPACT_ATOMS: atom_id res chain seq x y z
N MET A 1 -27.41 1.81 -4.93
CA MET A 1 -26.35 1.42 -5.88
C MET A 1 -26.91 0.87 -7.19
N LEU A 2 -27.58 -0.29 -7.22
CA LEU A 2 -28.06 -0.90 -8.48
C LEU A 2 -29.00 0.02 -9.29
N ILE A 3 -29.96 0.68 -8.62
CA ILE A 3 -30.87 1.64 -9.26
C ILE A 3 -30.09 2.82 -9.89
N GLN A 4 -29.09 3.36 -9.18
CA GLN A 4 -28.24 4.44 -9.71
C GLN A 4 -27.46 3.98 -10.95
N ILE A 5 -26.89 2.78 -10.93
CA ILE A 5 -26.16 2.20 -12.07
C ILE A 5 -27.09 2.07 -13.29
N ILE A 6 -28.32 1.60 -13.09
CA ILE A 6 -29.31 1.46 -14.16
C ILE A 6 -29.70 2.84 -14.71
N CYS A 7 -30.01 3.82 -13.84
CA CYS A 7 -30.35 5.18 -14.26
C CYS A 7 -29.23 5.84 -15.07
N ILE A 8 -27.97 5.71 -14.63
CA ILE A 8 -26.80 6.23 -15.36
C ILE A 8 -26.69 5.55 -16.71
N SER A 9 -26.86 4.22 -16.78
CA SER A 9 -26.77 3.47 -18.04
C SER A 9 -27.84 3.91 -19.05
N ILE A 10 -29.08 4.09 -18.61
CA ILE A 10 -30.18 4.57 -19.45
C ILE A 10 -29.89 6.00 -19.94
N LEU A 11 -29.45 6.89 -19.05
CA LEU A 11 -29.11 8.26 -19.40
C LEU A 11 -27.99 8.31 -20.46
N MET A 12 -26.94 7.49 -20.30
CA MET A 12 -25.85 7.39 -21.27
C MET A 12 -26.36 6.96 -22.65
N LEU A 13 -27.24 5.94 -22.71
CA LEU A 13 -27.82 5.48 -23.97
C LEU A 13 -28.65 6.56 -24.66
N LEU A 14 -29.48 7.29 -23.90
CA LEU A 14 -30.30 8.39 -24.41
C LEU A 14 -29.45 9.54 -24.95
N LEU A 15 -28.40 9.93 -24.22
CA LEU A 15 -27.45 10.97 -24.65
C LEU A 15 -26.72 10.56 -25.93
N GLN A 16 -26.37 9.29 -26.07
CA GLN A 16 -25.66 8.80 -27.26
C GLN A 16 -26.54 8.87 -28.51
N PHE A 17 -27.82 8.50 -28.38
CA PHE A 17 -28.79 8.64 -29.47
C PHE A 17 -29.07 10.11 -29.80
N PHE A 18 -29.13 10.98 -28.79
CA PHE A 18 -29.23 12.42 -28.98
C PHE A 18 -28.04 12.99 -29.76
N PHE A 19 -26.80 12.63 -29.38
CA PHE A 19 -25.59 13.06 -30.10
C PHE A 19 -25.55 12.56 -31.53
N TYR A 20 -25.98 11.31 -31.75
CA TYR A 20 -26.16 10.77 -33.09
C TYR A 20 -27.15 11.61 -33.92
N LYS A 21 -28.33 11.92 -33.36
CA LYS A 21 -29.38 12.68 -34.05
C LYS A 21 -28.96 14.10 -34.44
N GLN A 22 -28.08 14.73 -33.65
CA GLN A 22 -27.53 16.06 -33.93
C GLN A 22 -26.38 16.05 -34.97
N ASN A 23 -26.06 14.90 -35.56
CA ASN A 23 -25.01 14.74 -36.59
C ASN A 23 -23.60 15.20 -36.15
N PHE A 24 -23.30 15.15 -34.85
CA PHE A 24 -21.97 15.46 -34.35
C PHE A 24 -20.87 14.57 -34.99
N HIS A 25 -19.63 15.06 -34.92
CA HIS A 25 -18.47 14.29 -35.36
C HIS A 25 -18.41 12.94 -34.64
N LYS A 26 -17.98 11.88 -35.35
CA LYS A 26 -17.98 10.50 -34.83
C LYS A 26 -17.20 10.32 -33.51
N LEU A 27 -16.23 11.19 -33.25
CA LEU A 27 -15.46 11.21 -31.99
C LEU A 27 -16.33 11.51 -30.77
N VAL A 28 -17.43 12.26 -30.92
CA VAL A 28 -18.35 12.56 -29.81
C VAL A 28 -19.01 11.30 -29.26
N LEU A 29 -19.17 10.25 -30.09
CA LEU A 29 -19.74 8.97 -29.65
C LEU A 29 -18.83 8.20 -28.68
N TYR A 30 -17.55 8.58 -28.57
CA TYR A 30 -16.58 7.99 -27.63
C TYR A 30 -16.62 8.63 -26.24
N ILE A 31 -17.16 9.84 -26.13
CA ILE A 31 -17.16 10.59 -24.87
C ILE A 31 -17.91 9.81 -23.79
N LEU A 32 -19.09 9.26 -24.12
CA LEU A 32 -19.94 8.57 -23.13
C LEU A 32 -19.34 7.24 -22.65
N PRO A 33 -18.79 6.36 -23.52
CA PRO A 33 -18.01 5.20 -23.07
C PRO A 33 -16.82 5.58 -22.19
N VAL A 34 -16.07 6.62 -22.54
CA VAL A 34 -14.92 7.09 -21.76
C VAL A 34 -15.36 7.63 -20.39
N LEU A 35 -16.39 8.45 -20.32
CA LEU A 35 -16.94 8.95 -19.05
C LEU A 35 -17.47 7.80 -18.17
N SER A 36 -18.12 6.80 -18.77
CA SER A 36 -18.59 5.61 -18.08
C SER A 36 -17.42 4.80 -17.49
N LEU A 37 -16.31 4.72 -18.22
CA LEU A 37 -15.07 4.11 -17.74
C LEU A 37 -14.48 4.88 -16.55
N CYS A 38 -14.35 6.19 -16.65
CA CYS A 38 -13.86 7.02 -15.55
C CYS A 38 -14.74 6.86 -14.29
N TYR A 39 -16.07 6.86 -14.46
CA TYR A 39 -17.01 6.67 -13.35
C TYR A 39 -16.88 5.28 -12.70
N MET A 40 -16.76 4.23 -13.50
CA MET A 40 -16.53 2.87 -13.00
C MET A 40 -15.25 2.83 -12.19
N VAL A 41 -14.14 3.31 -12.76
CA VAL A 41 -12.84 3.25 -12.13
C VAL A 41 -12.88 3.97 -10.79
N TYR A 42 -13.37 5.21 -10.74
CA TYR A 42 -13.58 5.95 -9.50
C TYR A 42 -14.43 5.17 -8.48
N SER A 43 -15.53 4.56 -8.92
CA SER A 43 -16.42 3.78 -8.05
C SER A 43 -15.73 2.53 -7.49
N ILE A 44 -14.93 1.82 -8.29
CA ILE A 44 -14.12 0.69 -7.84
C ILE A 44 -13.15 1.14 -6.76
N PHE A 45 -12.40 2.22 -6.98
CA PHE A 45 -11.45 2.75 -5.99
C PHE A 45 -12.13 3.12 -4.67
N LYS A 46 -13.29 3.77 -4.75
CA LYS A 46 -14.09 4.10 -3.56
C LYS A 46 -14.55 2.85 -2.81
N ILE A 47 -14.96 1.81 -3.53
CA ILE A 47 -15.39 0.53 -2.93
C ILE A 47 -14.20 -0.20 -2.30
N VAL A 48 -13.05 -0.28 -2.99
CA VAL A 48 -11.84 -0.94 -2.50
C VAL A 48 -11.35 -0.25 -1.22
N ARG A 49 -11.26 1.08 -1.21
CA ARG A 49 -10.87 1.83 -0.01
C ARG A 49 -11.88 1.67 1.14
N ALA A 50 -13.17 1.63 0.84
CA ALA A 50 -14.19 1.39 1.87
C ALA A 50 -14.16 -0.05 2.41
N GLN A 51 -13.81 -1.04 1.60
CA GLN A 51 -13.69 -2.43 2.04
C GLN A 51 -12.45 -2.69 2.89
N ALA A 52 -11.35 -1.95 2.66
CA ALA A 52 -10.21 -1.96 3.57
C ALA A 52 -10.57 -1.43 4.98
N LEU A 53 -11.63 -0.62 5.08
CA LEU A 53 -12.08 -0.01 6.34
C LEU A 53 -13.27 -0.72 7.00
N VAL A 54 -14.02 -1.57 6.27
CA VAL A 54 -15.24 -2.22 6.78
C VAL A 54 -15.44 -3.60 6.13
N ASN A 55 -15.67 -4.63 6.94
CA ASN A 55 -16.12 -5.94 6.47
C ASN A 55 -17.54 -5.85 5.87
N THR A 56 -17.64 -5.73 4.55
CA THR A 56 -18.95 -5.71 3.86
C THR A 56 -19.39 -7.10 3.43
N SER A 57 -20.68 -7.39 3.56
CA SER A 57 -21.35 -8.68 3.27
C SER A 57 -21.44 -9.09 1.78
N PHE A 58 -21.04 -8.23 0.84
CA PHE A 58 -21.09 -8.55 -0.60
C PHE A 58 -19.69 -8.74 -1.20
N PRO A 59 -19.44 -9.81 -1.98
CA PRO A 59 -18.17 -10.03 -2.65
C PRO A 59 -17.80 -8.86 -3.57
N LEU A 60 -16.53 -8.41 -3.53
CA LEU A 60 -16.01 -7.33 -4.37
C LEU A 60 -16.33 -7.56 -5.86
N ALA A 61 -16.18 -8.81 -6.33
CA ALA A 61 -16.48 -9.20 -7.70
C ALA A 61 -17.91 -8.82 -8.14
N VAL A 62 -18.93 -9.01 -7.30
CA VAL A 62 -20.32 -8.69 -7.64
C VAL A 62 -20.52 -7.18 -7.78
N LYS A 63 -19.90 -6.38 -6.90
CA LYS A 63 -19.97 -4.91 -6.98
C LYS A 63 -19.27 -4.40 -8.24
N VAL A 64 -18.11 -4.97 -8.58
CA VAL A 64 -17.34 -4.61 -9.78
C VAL A 64 -18.08 -5.00 -11.07
N ILE A 65 -18.68 -6.21 -11.13
CA ILE A 65 -19.47 -6.66 -12.29
C ILE A 65 -20.65 -5.73 -12.55
N GLY A 66 -21.36 -5.31 -11.50
CA GLY A 66 -22.47 -4.34 -11.64
C GLY A 66 -22.02 -3.02 -12.27
N LEU A 67 -20.79 -2.57 -12.00
CA LEU A 67 -20.23 -1.35 -12.57
C LEU A 67 -19.85 -1.49 -14.06
N LEU A 68 -19.76 -2.72 -14.61
CA LEU A 68 -19.50 -2.97 -16.04
C LEU A 68 -20.68 -2.61 -16.94
N LEU A 69 -21.91 -2.64 -16.40
CA LEU A 69 -23.14 -2.48 -17.18
C LEU A 69 -23.24 -1.13 -17.94
N PRO A 70 -22.94 0.04 -17.34
CA PRO A 70 -22.94 1.32 -18.06
C PRO A 70 -21.94 1.36 -19.22
N ILE A 71 -20.75 0.75 -19.06
CA ILE A 71 -19.76 0.67 -20.14
C ILE A 71 -20.28 -0.23 -21.26
N MET A 72 -20.83 -1.39 -20.94
CA MET A 72 -21.39 -2.29 -21.96
C MET A 72 -22.52 -1.63 -22.74
N ILE A 73 -23.43 -0.93 -22.06
CA ILE A 73 -24.56 -0.25 -22.71
C ILE A 73 -24.08 0.91 -23.59
N SER A 74 -23.14 1.74 -23.12
CA SER A 74 -22.58 2.83 -23.93
C SER A 74 -21.76 2.32 -25.11
N LEU A 75 -21.12 1.15 -25.01
CA LEU A 75 -20.44 0.50 -26.13
C LEU A 75 -21.40 -0.02 -27.18
N ILE A 76 -22.47 -0.70 -26.76
CA ILE A 76 -23.52 -1.17 -27.67
C ILE A 76 -24.15 0.03 -28.37
N GLY A 77 -24.48 1.09 -27.62
CA GLY A 77 -25.01 2.34 -28.16
C GLY A 77 -24.08 2.98 -29.19
N MET A 78 -22.76 3.03 -28.90
CA MET A 78 -21.74 3.54 -29.82
C MET A 78 -21.71 2.73 -31.13
N ILE A 79 -21.66 1.40 -31.03
CA ILE A 79 -21.60 0.49 -32.18
C ILE A 79 -22.84 0.65 -33.05
N VAL A 80 -24.03 0.67 -32.43
CA VAL A 80 -25.30 0.88 -33.14
C VAL A 80 -25.29 2.22 -33.88
N CYS A 81 -24.88 3.32 -33.23
CA CYS A 81 -24.80 4.64 -33.87
C CYS A 81 -23.81 4.66 -35.04
N ILE A 82 -22.65 3.99 -34.92
CA ILE A 82 -21.66 3.88 -36.00
C ILE A 82 -22.22 3.07 -37.18
N VAL A 83 -22.84 1.92 -36.90
CA VAL A 83 -23.44 1.06 -37.94
C VAL A 83 -24.53 1.81 -38.69
N ILE A 84 -25.41 2.52 -37.99
CA ILE A 84 -26.47 3.32 -38.65
C ILE A 84 -25.83 4.45 -39.48
N LYS A 85 -24.84 5.17 -38.96
CA LYS A 85 -24.16 6.28 -39.66
C LYS A 85 -23.49 5.84 -40.96
N TYR A 86 -22.90 4.64 -40.99
CA TYR A 86 -22.11 4.14 -42.12
C TYR A 86 -22.81 3.05 -42.94
N ARG A 87 -24.12 2.81 -42.73
CA ARG A 87 -24.89 1.76 -43.44
C ARG A 87 -24.93 1.92 -44.97
N HIS A 88 -24.64 3.12 -45.46
CA HIS A 88 -24.64 3.46 -46.89
C HIS A 88 -23.32 3.15 -47.59
N VAL A 89 -22.27 2.80 -46.84
CA VAL A 89 -20.96 2.41 -47.37
C VAL A 89 -20.94 0.89 -47.60
N GLU A 90 -20.11 0.41 -48.52
CA GLU A 90 -19.90 -1.03 -48.73
C GLU A 90 -19.60 -1.77 -47.41
N ARG A 91 -20.12 -3.00 -47.31
CA ARG A 91 -19.96 -3.83 -46.10
C ARG A 91 -18.49 -4.04 -45.72
N SER A 92 -17.59 -4.15 -46.70
CA SER A 92 -16.14 -4.29 -46.52
C SER A 92 -15.55 -3.09 -45.76
N GLU A 93 -15.87 -1.88 -46.18
CA GLU A 93 -15.43 -0.63 -45.56
C GLU A 93 -16.11 -0.38 -44.21
N LEU A 94 -17.40 -0.70 -44.08
CA LEU A 94 -18.10 -0.64 -42.80
C LEU A 94 -17.41 -1.51 -41.73
N LYS A 95 -17.02 -2.75 -42.08
CA LYS A 95 -16.27 -3.64 -41.17
C LYS A 95 -14.94 -3.03 -40.75
N LYS A 96 -14.16 -2.45 -41.68
CA LYS A 96 -12.88 -1.79 -41.36
C LYS A 96 -13.07 -0.61 -40.42
N VAL A 97 -14.10 0.21 -40.65
CA VAL A 97 -14.42 1.33 -39.76
C VAL A 97 -14.78 0.81 -38.38
N VAL A 98 -15.73 -0.11 -38.24
CA VAL A 98 -16.14 -0.67 -36.94
C VAL A 98 -14.95 -1.30 -36.20
N LEU A 99 -14.12 -2.08 -36.89
CA LEU A 99 -12.94 -2.73 -36.28
C LEU A 99 -11.92 -1.71 -35.78
N ARG A 100 -11.54 -0.71 -36.59
CA ARG A 100 -10.62 0.36 -36.18
C ARG A 100 -11.15 1.13 -34.97
N GLN A 101 -12.46 1.39 -34.97
CA GLN A 101 -13.14 2.11 -33.91
C GLN A 101 -13.18 1.30 -32.60
N PHE A 102 -13.38 -0.01 -32.69
CA PHE A 102 -13.33 -0.94 -31.56
C PHE A 102 -11.91 -1.08 -30.99
N LEU A 103 -10.90 -1.27 -31.87
CA LEU A 103 -9.49 -1.31 -31.47
C LEU A 103 -9.06 -0.01 -30.79
N GLY A 104 -9.42 1.14 -31.35
CA GLY A 104 -9.15 2.45 -30.74
C GLY A 104 -9.77 2.58 -29.34
N PHE A 105 -11.00 2.09 -29.16
CA PHE A 105 -11.63 2.06 -27.84
C PHE A 105 -10.87 1.16 -26.84
N ILE A 106 -10.46 -0.04 -27.25
CA ILE A 106 -9.67 -0.94 -26.38
C ILE A 106 -8.38 -0.26 -25.94
N VAL A 107 -7.67 0.40 -26.85
CA VAL A 107 -6.43 1.13 -26.53
C VAL A 107 -6.71 2.25 -25.54
N VAL A 108 -7.72 3.09 -25.79
CA VAL A 108 -8.10 4.18 -24.87
C VAL A 108 -8.49 3.63 -23.49
N MET A 109 -9.26 2.55 -23.45
CA MET A 109 -9.66 1.90 -22.20
C MET A 109 -8.45 1.39 -21.44
N PHE A 110 -7.52 0.69 -22.11
CA PHE A 110 -6.30 0.19 -21.52
C PHE A 110 -5.42 1.32 -20.94
N VAL A 111 -5.27 2.42 -21.69
CA VAL A 111 -4.52 3.60 -21.23
C VAL A 111 -5.17 4.20 -19.98
N ILE A 112 -6.48 4.44 -19.99
CA ILE A 112 -7.21 5.01 -18.84
C ILE A 112 -7.09 4.08 -17.62
N LEU A 113 -7.25 2.78 -17.81
CA LEU A 113 -7.13 1.82 -16.71
C LEU A 113 -5.71 1.82 -16.13
N SER A 114 -4.69 1.78 -16.99
CA SER A 114 -3.28 1.76 -16.58
C SER A 114 -2.89 3.04 -15.83
N VAL A 115 -3.26 4.22 -16.37
CA VAL A 115 -3.02 5.51 -15.71
C VAL A 115 -3.72 5.55 -14.37
N THR A 116 -4.95 5.04 -14.27
CA THR A 116 -5.66 5.11 -12.99
C THR A 116 -5.12 4.13 -11.96
N ILE A 117 -4.78 2.89 -12.36
CA ILE A 117 -4.09 1.93 -11.49
C ILE A 117 -2.77 2.51 -11.01
N TYR A 118 -2.03 3.18 -11.89
CA TYR A 118 -0.79 3.87 -11.53
C TYR A 118 -1.09 4.95 -10.49
N SER A 119 -1.88 5.98 -10.81
CA SER A 119 -2.10 7.14 -9.94
C SER A 119 -2.84 6.85 -8.63
N ALA A 120 -3.66 5.82 -8.55
CA ALA A 120 -4.48 5.54 -7.36
C ALA A 120 -3.82 4.55 -6.37
N GLN A 121 -2.65 4.00 -6.68
CA GLN A 121 -1.93 3.10 -5.78
C GLN A 121 -1.69 3.72 -4.40
N GLU A 122 -1.16 4.94 -4.35
CA GLU A 122 -0.93 5.66 -3.08
C GLU A 122 -2.22 5.71 -2.24
N TYR A 123 -3.33 6.13 -2.84
CA TYR A 123 -4.64 6.26 -2.20
C TYR A 123 -5.25 4.95 -1.69
N VAL A 124 -4.86 3.81 -2.27
CA VAL A 124 -5.35 2.47 -1.88
C VAL A 124 -4.43 1.77 -0.90
N ILE A 125 -3.13 1.98 -1.05
CA ILE A 125 -2.11 1.25 -0.28
C ILE A 125 -1.86 1.97 1.03
N PHE A 126 -1.64 3.28 0.98
CA PHE A 126 -1.28 4.05 2.16
C PHE A 126 -2.52 4.71 2.73
N PHE A 127 -2.67 4.58 4.04
CA PHE A 127 -3.69 5.27 4.83
C PHE A 127 -2.98 6.20 5.81
N PRO A 128 -2.46 7.35 5.35
CA PRO A 128 -1.90 8.33 6.25
C PRO A 128 -2.92 8.66 7.33
N ASN A 129 -2.47 8.57 8.57
CA ASN A 129 -3.27 8.83 9.73
C ASN A 129 -2.54 9.86 10.58
N ASP A 130 -3.30 10.73 11.21
CA ASP A 130 -2.81 11.70 12.16
C ASP A 130 -3.74 11.75 13.37
N SER A 131 -3.17 11.66 14.57
CA SER A 131 -3.93 11.65 15.82
C SER A 131 -3.45 12.77 16.73
N GLU A 132 -4.10 13.93 16.61
CA GLU A 132 -3.79 15.12 17.41
C GLU A 132 -3.91 14.85 18.91
N GLN A 133 -4.96 14.15 19.32
CA GLN A 133 -5.17 13.78 20.72
C GLN A 133 -4.03 12.91 21.27
N ASP A 134 -3.56 11.92 20.50
CA ASP A 134 -2.48 11.05 20.95
C ASP A 134 -1.15 11.81 21.02
N ARG A 135 -0.89 12.71 20.05
CA ARG A 135 0.29 13.58 20.08
C ARG A 135 0.27 14.49 21.30
N GLU A 136 -0.83 15.18 21.57
CA GLU A 136 -0.96 16.06 22.75
C GLU A 136 -0.73 15.28 24.05
N THR A 137 -1.24 14.04 24.12
CA THR A 137 -1.04 13.15 25.27
C THR A 137 0.44 12.81 25.47
N LEU A 138 1.17 12.49 24.39
CA LEU A 138 2.60 12.23 24.48
C LEU A 138 3.42 13.49 24.78
N GLN A 139 3.04 14.66 24.27
CA GLN A 139 3.71 15.94 24.55
C GLN A 139 3.64 16.33 26.04
N GLN A 140 2.60 15.88 26.75
CA GLN A 140 2.46 16.09 28.20
C GLN A 140 3.23 15.05 29.04
N SER A 141 3.71 13.97 28.42
CA SER A 141 4.48 12.94 29.09
C SER A 141 5.94 13.36 29.27
N HIS A 142 6.54 12.99 30.40
CA HIS A 142 7.98 13.18 30.65
C HIS A 142 8.80 11.96 30.18
N THR A 143 8.13 10.91 29.70
CA THR A 143 8.75 9.64 29.26
C THR A 143 9.12 9.67 27.78
N TYR A 144 8.46 10.51 27.00
CA TYR A 144 8.53 10.51 25.54
C TYR A 144 9.04 11.84 25.02
N GLU A 145 9.98 11.79 24.10
CA GLU A 145 10.52 12.97 23.41
C GLU A 145 10.00 13.01 21.97
N GLN A 146 9.48 14.17 21.56
CA GLN A 146 9.16 14.40 20.15
C GLN A 146 10.44 14.74 19.40
N VAL A 147 10.76 13.97 18.37
CA VAL A 147 11.94 14.18 17.53
C VAL A 147 11.52 14.77 16.20
N THR A 148 12.29 15.75 15.71
CA THR A 148 12.14 16.31 14.36
C THR A 148 13.43 16.17 13.57
N ILE A 149 13.38 15.45 12.45
CA ILE A 149 14.51 15.18 11.57
C ILE A 149 14.37 16.02 10.30
N SER A 150 15.46 16.68 9.89
CA SER A 150 15.53 17.51 8.68
C SER A 150 14.43 18.59 8.60
N GLN A 151 13.93 19.06 9.75
CA GLN A 151 12.78 19.99 9.87
C GLN A 151 11.51 19.50 9.15
N LYS A 152 11.43 18.20 8.85
CA LYS A 152 10.43 17.64 7.94
C LYS A 152 9.71 16.44 8.51
N TYR A 153 10.47 15.51 9.10
CA TYR A 153 9.93 14.25 9.60
C TYR A 153 9.81 14.33 11.12
N LYS A 154 8.65 13.99 11.65
CA LYS A 154 8.39 13.98 13.09
C LYS A 154 8.15 12.56 13.58
N GLY A 155 8.45 12.33 14.85
CA GLY A 155 8.22 11.06 15.49
C GLY A 155 8.50 11.13 16.98
N TRP A 156 8.68 9.98 17.60
CA TRP A 156 8.79 9.86 19.04
C TRP A 156 9.94 8.95 19.43
N LEU A 157 10.56 9.30 20.55
CA LEU A 157 11.64 8.57 21.20
C LEU A 157 11.25 8.28 22.64
N LYS A 158 11.37 7.01 23.05
CA LYS A 158 11.42 6.61 24.45
C LYS A 158 12.87 6.28 24.76
N ASP A 159 13.61 7.25 25.32
CA ASP A 159 15.03 7.05 25.60
C ASP A 159 15.26 6.39 26.96
N ASN A 160 15.96 5.26 26.95
CA ASN A 160 16.59 4.70 28.13
C ASN A 160 18.09 5.05 28.12
N LYS A 161 18.49 5.97 29.01
CA LYS A 161 19.87 6.45 29.10
C LYS A 161 20.87 5.39 29.56
N ASP A 162 20.39 4.36 30.26
CA ASP A 162 21.21 3.24 30.73
C ASP A 162 21.30 2.11 29.69
N SER A 163 20.58 2.22 28.56
CA SER A 163 20.63 1.26 27.47
C SER A 163 21.83 1.50 26.55
N ASP A 164 22.54 0.42 26.20
CA ASP A 164 23.56 0.40 25.14
C ASP A 164 22.96 0.16 23.74
N THR A 165 21.64 0.04 23.63
CA THR A 165 20.95 -0.36 22.40
C THR A 165 19.71 0.51 22.16
N ILE A 166 19.50 0.89 20.90
CA ILE A 166 18.32 1.59 20.42
C ILE A 166 17.60 0.75 19.36
N ILE A 167 16.32 0.52 19.58
CA ILE A 167 15.42 -0.09 18.60
C ILE A 167 14.89 1.02 17.70
N VAL A 168 15.21 0.94 16.40
CA VAL A 168 14.57 1.75 15.35
C VAL A 168 13.42 0.93 14.77
N TYR A 169 12.21 1.47 14.83
CA TYR A 169 11.00 0.79 14.39
C TYR A 169 10.37 1.49 13.18
N PHE A 170 10.17 0.73 12.10
CA PHE A 170 9.38 1.14 10.94
C PHE A 170 8.03 0.42 10.94
N GLY A 171 6.98 1.19 11.22
CA GLY A 171 5.63 0.68 11.41
C GLY A 171 4.91 0.18 10.17
N GLY A 172 3.72 -0.37 10.41
CA GLY A 172 2.82 -0.84 9.38
C GLY A 172 2.08 0.29 8.69
N ASN A 173 1.26 -0.09 7.72
CA ASN A 173 0.33 0.84 7.12
C ASN A 173 -0.69 1.35 8.17
N ALA A 174 -1.16 2.58 8.01
CA ALA A 174 -2.04 3.30 8.94
C ALA A 174 -1.50 3.57 10.35
N GLN A 175 -0.26 3.18 10.66
CA GLN A 175 0.38 3.52 11.93
C GLN A 175 0.98 4.93 11.86
N ASN A 176 0.53 5.81 12.73
CA ASN A 176 1.30 6.97 13.15
C ASN A 176 2.02 6.64 14.46
N THR A 177 3.15 7.29 14.69
CA THR A 177 4.04 7.04 15.82
C THR A 177 3.38 7.34 17.15
N ALA A 178 2.60 8.41 17.26
CA ALA A 178 1.96 8.80 18.52
C ALA A 178 0.96 7.75 19.02
N SER A 179 0.03 7.34 18.16
CA SER A 179 -0.92 6.25 18.47
C SER A 179 -0.20 4.94 18.77
N THR A 180 0.88 4.64 18.05
CA THR A 180 1.66 3.40 18.25
C THR A 180 2.32 3.39 19.64
N PHE A 181 2.90 4.50 20.07
CA PHE A 181 3.52 4.62 21.39
C PHE A 181 2.49 4.45 22.51
N LEU A 182 1.34 5.13 22.43
CA LEU A 182 0.28 4.96 23.43
C LEU A 182 -0.30 3.54 23.43
N GLN A 183 -0.42 2.92 22.26
CA GLN A 183 -0.85 1.53 22.18
C GLN A 183 0.15 0.61 22.88
N PHE A 184 1.44 0.74 22.58
CA PHE A 184 2.50 -0.09 23.17
C PHE A 184 2.61 0.09 24.68
N GLU A 185 2.42 1.31 25.18
CA GLU A 185 2.29 1.57 26.62
C GLU A 185 1.07 0.84 27.20
N SER A 186 -0.11 1.01 26.58
CA SER A 186 -1.38 0.50 27.12
C SER A 186 -1.46 -1.02 27.23
N VAL A 187 -0.74 -1.73 26.36
CA VAL A 187 -0.71 -3.20 26.33
C VAL A 187 0.58 -3.78 26.92
N GLY A 188 1.43 -2.97 27.56
CA GLY A 188 2.61 -3.42 28.29
C GLY A 188 3.81 -3.84 27.41
N ILE A 189 3.84 -3.46 26.14
CA ILE A 189 4.97 -3.76 25.24
C ILE A 189 6.24 -3.03 25.67
N PHE A 190 6.12 -1.78 26.14
CA PHE A 190 7.27 -1.03 26.66
C PHE A 190 7.84 -1.61 27.97
N ASP A 191 7.06 -2.38 28.73
CA ASP A 191 7.58 -3.12 29.89
C ASP A 191 8.46 -4.30 29.46
N VAL A 192 8.10 -4.97 28.36
CA VAL A 192 8.92 -6.03 27.76
C VAL A 192 10.22 -5.45 27.20
N MET A 193 10.15 -4.26 26.58
CA MET A 193 11.29 -3.56 25.99
C MET A 193 12.00 -2.59 26.96
N LYS A 194 11.79 -2.70 28.27
CA LYS A 194 12.24 -1.69 29.25
C LYS A 194 13.75 -1.40 29.23
N ASN A 195 14.55 -2.36 28.78
CA ASN A 195 16.01 -2.23 28.72
C ASN A 195 16.51 -1.56 27.43
N TYR A 196 15.62 -1.14 26.53
CA TYR A 196 15.98 -0.55 25.24
C TYR A 196 15.53 0.91 25.17
N SER A 197 16.27 1.72 24.42
CA SER A 197 15.68 2.93 23.81
C SER A 197 14.84 2.51 22.61
N PHE A 198 13.74 3.21 22.36
CA PHE A 198 12.86 2.90 21.23
C PHE A 198 12.55 4.18 20.45
N PHE A 199 12.82 4.15 19.14
CA PHE A 199 12.66 5.28 18.24
C PHE A 199 11.83 4.91 17.01
N SER A 200 10.89 5.77 16.65
CA SER A 200 10.09 5.63 15.44
C SER A 200 9.78 6.99 14.85
N ILE A 201 9.67 7.04 13.51
CA ILE A 201 9.34 8.25 12.75
C ILE A 201 8.05 8.04 11.95
N ASP A 202 7.24 9.09 11.81
CA ASP A 202 6.12 9.08 10.88
C ASP A 202 6.62 9.18 9.44
N TYR A 203 6.05 8.34 8.57
CA TYR A 203 6.29 8.38 7.13
C TYR A 203 5.88 9.72 6.52
N PRO A 204 6.41 10.11 5.33
CA PRO A 204 5.88 11.27 4.61
C PRO A 204 4.35 11.22 4.53
N SER A 205 3.68 12.35 4.79
CA SER A 205 2.21 12.47 4.88
C SER A 205 1.53 11.84 6.10
N TYR A 206 2.23 11.10 6.97
CA TYR A 206 1.70 10.55 8.22
C TYR A 206 2.00 11.48 9.39
N GLY A 207 1.16 11.45 10.43
CA GLY A 207 1.34 12.29 11.60
C GLY A 207 1.52 13.76 11.22
N GLU A 208 2.59 14.36 11.72
CA GLU A 208 3.03 15.72 11.36
C GLU A 208 4.21 15.74 10.37
N SER A 209 4.56 14.60 9.76
CA SER A 209 5.64 14.51 8.77
C SER A 209 5.22 15.07 7.42
N GLU A 210 6.05 15.93 6.85
CA GLU A 210 5.75 16.59 5.57
C GLU A 210 6.20 15.79 4.34
N GLY A 211 5.69 16.19 3.18
CA GLY A 211 6.07 15.66 1.86
C GLY A 211 5.18 14.51 1.37
N SER A 212 5.30 14.21 0.07
CA SER A 212 4.51 13.19 -0.62
C SER A 212 5.08 11.78 -0.46
N LEU A 213 4.20 10.78 -0.48
CA LEU A 213 4.57 9.37 -0.44
C LEU A 213 5.11 8.88 -1.78
N SER A 214 6.34 8.40 -1.78
CA SER A 214 6.97 7.68 -2.88
C SER A 214 7.99 6.72 -2.29
N GLN A 215 8.40 5.69 -3.02
CA GLN A 215 9.48 4.82 -2.53
C GLN A 215 10.75 5.63 -2.21
N ASN A 216 11.11 6.57 -3.07
CA ASN A 216 12.30 7.40 -2.87
C ASN A 216 12.18 8.28 -1.61
N SER A 217 11.01 8.86 -1.34
CA SER A 217 10.83 9.69 -0.13
C SER A 217 10.77 8.85 1.14
N LEU A 218 10.31 7.60 1.08
CA LEU A 218 10.39 6.64 2.19
C LEU A 218 11.84 6.23 2.48
N PHE A 219 12.63 5.92 1.45
CA PHE A 219 14.04 5.58 1.61
C PHE A 219 14.88 6.77 2.08
N GLN A 220 14.67 7.96 1.50
CA GLN A 220 15.33 9.18 1.97
C GLN A 220 14.99 9.49 3.44
N MET A 221 13.73 9.30 3.86
CA MET A 221 13.35 9.43 5.25
C MET A 221 14.08 8.41 6.13
N ALA A 222 14.18 7.16 5.68
CA ALA A 222 14.86 6.10 6.42
C ALA A 222 16.36 6.37 6.56
N ASP A 223 17.02 6.87 5.51
CA ASP A 223 18.42 7.29 5.57
C ASP A 223 18.61 8.45 6.56
N ASN A 224 17.74 9.47 6.54
CA ASN A 224 17.81 10.56 7.52
C ASN A 224 17.57 10.08 8.97
N VAL A 225 16.76 9.04 9.17
CA VAL A 225 16.56 8.41 10.48
C VAL A 225 17.83 7.73 10.95
N MET A 226 18.49 6.98 10.09
CA MET A 226 19.74 6.30 10.43
C MET A 226 20.85 7.31 10.72
N ASP A 227 21.01 8.32 9.86
CA ASP A 227 21.95 9.43 10.08
C ASP A 227 21.68 10.13 11.43
N TYR A 228 20.42 10.36 11.78
CA TYR A 228 20.07 10.95 13.07
C TYR A 228 20.50 10.05 14.23
N VAL A 229 20.16 8.75 14.17
CA VAL A 229 20.45 7.80 15.25
C VAL A 229 21.97 7.61 15.43
N GLU A 230 22.71 7.42 14.33
CA GLU A 230 24.16 7.24 14.36
C GLU A 230 24.90 8.46 14.92
N ASN A 231 24.41 9.68 14.63
CA ASN A 231 25.03 10.90 15.12
C ASN A 231 24.63 11.27 16.57
N HIS A 232 23.39 10.99 16.99
CA HIS A 232 22.90 11.37 18.32
C HIS A 232 23.11 10.28 19.38
N PHE A 233 23.23 9.02 18.95
CA PHE A 233 23.47 7.86 19.81
C PHE A 233 24.67 7.04 19.34
N PRO A 234 25.86 7.65 19.16
CA PRO A 234 27.02 6.98 18.55
C PRO A 234 27.53 5.78 19.36
N ASP A 235 27.24 5.74 20.65
CA ASP A 235 27.62 4.64 21.54
C ASP A 235 26.56 3.53 21.63
N LYS A 236 25.39 3.70 21.00
CA LYS A 236 24.31 2.71 21.02
C LYS A 236 24.38 1.79 19.80
N LYS A 237 24.20 0.49 20.03
CA LYS A 237 23.91 -0.49 18.98
C LYS A 237 22.53 -0.20 18.39
N ILE A 238 22.39 -0.40 17.09
CA ILE A 238 21.11 -0.19 16.39
C ILE A 238 20.48 -1.54 16.07
N ASP A 239 19.34 -1.81 16.71
CA ASP A 239 18.46 -2.92 16.37
C ASP A 239 17.32 -2.39 15.52
N LEU A 240 17.09 -3.01 14.37
CA LEU A 240 16.08 -2.55 13.42
C LEU A 240 14.89 -3.49 13.38
N ILE A 241 13.68 -2.94 13.53
CA ILE A 241 12.43 -3.69 13.43
C ILE A 241 11.56 -3.06 12.34
N GLY A 242 11.10 -3.88 11.39
CA GLY A 242 10.08 -3.49 10.42
C GLY A 242 8.80 -4.31 10.61
N TYR A 243 7.63 -3.67 10.51
CA TYR A 243 6.33 -4.35 10.54
C TYR A 243 5.52 -4.09 9.27
N SER A 244 4.94 -5.15 8.67
CA SER A 244 4.07 -5.05 7.49
C SER A 244 4.72 -4.22 6.38
N ILE A 245 4.13 -3.13 5.89
CA ILE A 245 4.73 -2.25 4.86
C ILE A 245 6.15 -1.78 5.24
N GLY A 246 6.38 -1.49 6.52
CA GLY A 246 7.66 -1.06 7.06
C GLY A 246 8.77 -2.10 6.93
N THR A 247 8.44 -3.38 6.70
CA THR A 247 9.45 -4.42 6.41
C THR A 247 10.22 -4.15 5.12
N GLY A 248 9.62 -3.49 4.12
CA GLY A 248 10.32 -3.10 2.90
C GLY A 248 11.30 -1.95 3.12
N ILE A 249 10.94 -1.01 3.99
CA ILE A 249 11.80 0.12 4.38
C ILE A 249 12.95 -0.39 5.25
N ALA A 250 12.64 -1.23 6.23
CA ALA A 250 13.65 -1.83 7.10
C ALA A 250 14.61 -2.75 6.32
N SER A 251 14.12 -3.47 5.31
CA SER A 251 14.99 -4.26 4.41
C SER A 251 15.92 -3.36 3.60
N TYR A 252 15.44 -2.24 3.06
CA TYR A 252 16.32 -1.27 2.40
C TYR A 252 17.40 -0.77 3.35
N VAL A 253 17.04 -0.37 4.57
CA VAL A 253 18.01 0.11 5.57
C VAL A 253 19.05 -0.95 5.90
N SER A 254 18.65 -2.21 6.09
CA SER A 254 19.57 -3.29 6.44
C SER A 254 20.57 -3.65 5.34
N ALA A 255 20.33 -3.23 4.10
CA ALA A 255 21.29 -3.36 3.01
C ALA A 255 22.32 -2.21 2.92
N HIS A 256 22.06 -1.07 3.56
CA HIS A 256 22.86 0.16 3.42
C HIS A 256 23.50 0.64 4.71
N HIS A 257 23.00 0.19 5.88
CA HIS A 257 23.46 0.62 7.19
C HIS A 257 23.90 -0.55 8.05
N ALA A 258 24.84 -0.31 8.97
CA ALA A 258 25.33 -1.34 9.88
C ALA A 258 24.33 -1.53 11.03
N LEU A 259 23.89 -2.77 11.24
CA LEU A 259 22.90 -3.12 12.26
C LEU A 259 23.47 -4.18 13.21
N HIS A 260 23.07 -4.11 14.48
CA HIS A 260 23.37 -5.13 15.47
C HIS A 260 22.43 -6.34 15.30
N LYS A 261 21.11 -6.10 15.27
CA LYS A 261 20.09 -7.10 14.96
C LYS A 261 19.06 -6.57 13.98
N PHE A 262 18.42 -7.49 13.24
CA PHE A 262 17.38 -7.16 12.27
C PHE A 262 16.14 -8.03 12.42
N VAL A 263 14.97 -7.43 12.61
CA VAL A 263 13.71 -8.14 12.83
C VAL A 263 12.66 -7.69 11.81
N LEU A 264 12.03 -8.67 11.17
CA LEU A 264 10.92 -8.45 10.26
C LEU A 264 9.65 -9.12 10.79
N VAL A 265 8.62 -8.33 11.07
CA VAL A 265 7.32 -8.79 11.55
C VAL A 265 6.29 -8.71 10.42
N ALA A 266 5.64 -9.83 10.12
CA ALA A 266 4.72 -9.98 8.99
C ALA A 266 5.29 -9.51 7.62
N PRO A 267 6.51 -9.92 7.22
CA PRO A 267 7.10 -9.42 5.99
C PRO A 267 6.51 -10.07 4.74
N TYR A 268 6.52 -9.30 3.66
CA TYR A 268 6.27 -9.76 2.30
C TYR A 268 7.58 -9.92 1.52
N ASN A 269 7.54 -10.64 0.39
CA ASN A 269 8.74 -10.86 -0.44
C ASN A 269 9.22 -9.58 -1.14
N ASN A 270 8.31 -8.90 -1.84
CA ASN A 270 8.49 -7.56 -2.38
C ASN A 270 7.10 -6.98 -2.69
N GLY A 271 7.05 -5.68 -2.98
CA GLY A 271 5.81 -4.98 -3.31
C GLY A 271 5.05 -5.64 -4.46
N LYS A 272 5.76 -6.14 -5.48
CA LYS A 272 5.13 -6.86 -6.61
C LYS A 272 4.37 -8.11 -6.17
N ASP A 273 4.97 -8.95 -5.35
CA ASP A 273 4.31 -10.16 -4.88
C ASP A 273 3.16 -9.85 -3.92
N LEU A 274 3.31 -8.80 -3.11
CA LEU A 274 2.24 -8.33 -2.24
C LEU A 274 1.05 -7.82 -3.07
N PHE A 275 1.26 -6.93 -4.05
CA PHE A 275 0.17 -6.44 -4.90
C PHE A 275 -0.49 -7.55 -5.71
N ASN A 276 0.27 -8.51 -6.21
CA ASN A 276 -0.29 -9.66 -6.94
C ASN A 276 -1.13 -10.62 -6.08
N THR A 277 -1.07 -10.48 -4.75
CA THR A 277 -1.97 -11.18 -3.82
C THR A 277 -3.38 -10.57 -3.82
N TYR A 278 -3.49 -9.25 -4.02
CA TYR A 278 -4.78 -8.55 -4.10
C TYR A 278 -5.29 -8.45 -5.54
N PHE A 279 -4.39 -8.17 -6.49
CA PHE A 279 -4.69 -8.03 -7.91
C PHE A 279 -3.64 -8.78 -8.74
N SER A 280 -3.96 -10.01 -9.17
CA SER A 280 -3.05 -10.86 -9.96
C SER A 280 -2.96 -10.41 -11.43
N ILE A 281 -2.52 -9.16 -11.63
CA ILE A 281 -2.43 -8.49 -12.93
C ILE A 281 -1.04 -7.89 -13.18
N PHE A 282 -0.20 -7.72 -12.15
CA PHE A 282 1.08 -7.03 -12.24
C PHE A 282 2.21 -7.97 -12.68
N TYR A 283 2.02 -8.63 -13.81
CA TYR A 283 3.00 -9.53 -14.44
C TYR A 283 3.45 -8.97 -15.81
N GLY A 284 4.64 -9.39 -16.27
CA GLY A 284 5.19 -8.93 -17.55
C GLY A 284 5.31 -7.40 -17.63
N PRO A 285 4.90 -6.75 -18.73
CA PRO A 285 4.99 -5.29 -18.89
C PRO A 285 4.19 -4.50 -17.83
N LEU A 286 3.13 -5.09 -17.25
CA LEU A 286 2.31 -4.43 -16.24
C LEU A 286 3.01 -4.31 -14.89
N THR A 287 4.11 -5.02 -14.66
CA THR A 287 4.96 -4.81 -13.47
C THR A 287 5.45 -3.36 -13.37
N ASN A 288 5.66 -2.67 -14.50
CA ASN A 288 6.09 -1.27 -14.54
C ASN A 288 5.03 -0.28 -14.03
N LEU A 289 3.80 -0.75 -13.79
CA LEU A 289 2.78 0.08 -13.17
C LEU A 289 2.91 0.14 -11.65
N ILE A 290 3.72 -0.70 -11.01
CA ILE A 290 3.90 -0.70 -9.55
C ILE A 290 4.79 0.49 -9.15
N GLN A 291 4.25 1.40 -8.33
CA GLN A 291 5.00 2.57 -7.84
C GLN A 291 5.88 2.28 -6.63
N TYR A 292 5.55 1.24 -5.86
CA TYR A 292 6.26 0.85 -4.63
C TYR A 292 6.77 -0.58 -4.77
N PRO A 293 7.77 -0.83 -5.64
CA PRO A 293 8.27 -2.18 -5.85
C PRO A 293 8.85 -2.79 -4.57
N LEU A 294 9.41 -1.97 -3.66
CA LEU A 294 9.92 -2.35 -2.34
C LEU A 294 10.59 -3.72 -2.39
N GLU A 295 11.73 -3.77 -3.07
CA GLU A 295 12.45 -4.98 -3.46
C GLU A 295 13.17 -5.65 -2.27
N SER A 296 12.42 -5.94 -1.20
CA SER A 296 12.94 -6.54 0.04
C SER A 296 13.76 -7.80 -0.25
N ASP A 297 13.35 -8.64 -1.20
CA ASP A 297 14.08 -9.84 -1.62
C ASP A 297 15.43 -9.58 -2.28
N GLN A 298 15.68 -8.37 -2.78
CA GLN A 298 17.02 -7.95 -3.20
C GLN A 298 17.83 -7.43 -2.02
N TYR A 299 17.21 -6.63 -1.15
CA TYR A 299 17.89 -5.98 -0.02
C TYR A 299 18.33 -6.97 1.07
N VAL A 300 17.50 -7.96 1.40
CA VAL A 300 17.84 -8.94 2.46
C VAL A 300 19.03 -9.84 2.13
N LYS A 301 19.47 -9.87 0.86
CA LYS A 301 20.69 -10.57 0.46
C LYS A 301 21.94 -9.92 1.03
N GLN A 302 21.94 -8.60 1.27
CA GLN A 302 23.09 -7.88 1.82
C GLN A 302 23.16 -7.94 3.35
N VAL A 303 22.16 -8.54 4.01
CA VAL A 303 22.08 -8.59 5.47
C VAL A 303 23.10 -9.58 6.02
N THR A 304 23.99 -9.06 6.86
CA THR A 304 25.06 -9.85 7.51
C THR A 304 24.83 -10.07 9.01
N CYS A 305 24.05 -9.20 9.65
CA CYS A 305 23.71 -9.31 11.06
C CYS A 305 22.72 -10.45 11.35
N GLU A 306 22.57 -10.81 12.62
CA GLU A 306 21.58 -11.81 13.00
C GLU A 306 20.17 -11.29 12.77
N SER A 307 19.34 -12.13 12.16
CA SER A 307 18.02 -11.74 11.71
C SER A 307 16.92 -12.65 12.28
N LEU A 308 15.75 -12.08 12.54
CA LEU A 308 14.54 -12.78 12.94
C LEU A 308 13.38 -12.42 12.00
N VAL A 309 12.65 -13.43 11.56
CA VAL A 309 11.38 -13.26 10.84
C VAL A 309 10.23 -13.81 11.68
N VAL A 310 9.28 -12.93 12.02
CA VAL A 310 8.05 -13.27 12.72
C VAL A 310 6.90 -13.29 11.72
N MET A 311 6.16 -14.40 11.64
CA MET A 311 5.06 -14.57 10.69
C MET A 311 3.89 -15.34 11.31
N SER A 312 2.70 -15.26 10.72
CA SER A 312 1.53 -16.02 11.15
C SER A 312 0.80 -16.73 10.02
N LYS A 313 0.23 -17.91 10.30
CA LYS A 313 -0.69 -18.61 9.38
C LYS A 313 -2.07 -17.95 9.29
N ALA A 314 -2.49 -17.24 10.35
CA ALA A 314 -3.77 -16.53 10.39
C ALA A 314 -3.70 -15.12 9.80
N ASP A 315 -2.52 -14.70 9.31
CA ASP A 315 -2.35 -13.44 8.60
C ASP A 315 -3.08 -13.46 7.25
N SER A 316 -4.16 -12.70 7.16
CA SER A 316 -4.98 -12.52 5.95
C SER A 316 -4.56 -11.32 5.11
N ILE A 317 -3.63 -10.49 5.61
CA ILE A 317 -3.12 -9.28 4.95
C ILE A 317 -1.84 -9.63 4.18
N VAL A 318 -0.87 -10.22 4.86
CA VAL A 318 0.39 -10.68 4.25
C VAL A 318 0.45 -12.21 4.37
N PRO A 319 0.03 -12.95 3.33
CA PRO A 319 0.01 -14.41 3.42
C PRO A 319 1.42 -14.96 3.69
N MET A 320 1.54 -15.87 4.67
CA MET A 320 2.80 -16.50 5.10
C MET A 320 3.67 -17.03 3.96
N ARG A 321 3.08 -17.43 2.82
CA ARG A 321 3.84 -17.84 1.62
C ARG A 321 4.80 -16.76 1.11
N LEU A 322 4.50 -15.47 1.32
CA LEU A 322 5.35 -14.35 0.95
C LEU A 322 6.55 -14.24 1.90
N SER A 323 6.33 -14.33 3.22
CA SER A 323 7.40 -14.36 4.21
C SER A 323 8.35 -15.55 3.97
N LYS A 324 7.81 -16.74 3.67
CA LYS A 324 8.61 -17.91 3.29
C LYS A 324 9.39 -17.73 2.00
N LYS A 325 8.89 -16.93 1.06
CA LYS A 325 9.62 -16.59 -0.17
C LYS A 325 10.75 -15.63 0.13
N LEU A 326 10.52 -14.63 1.00
CA LEU A 326 11.56 -13.69 1.45
C LEU A 326 12.70 -14.39 2.19
N ILE A 327 12.39 -15.32 3.09
CA ILE A 327 13.39 -16.07 3.87
C ILE A 327 14.39 -16.76 2.95
N LYS A 328 13.94 -17.30 1.82
CA LYS A 328 14.82 -17.96 0.83
C LYS A 328 15.74 -16.99 0.10
N ALA A 329 15.48 -15.69 0.17
CA ALA A 329 16.31 -14.67 -0.45
C ALA A 329 17.46 -14.21 0.45
N PHE A 330 17.41 -14.47 1.76
CA PHE A 330 18.54 -14.17 2.65
C PHE A 330 19.75 -15.04 2.30
N GLU A 331 20.95 -14.45 2.35
CA GLU A 331 22.20 -15.22 2.23
C GLU A 331 22.46 -16.06 3.48
N LYS A 332 22.23 -15.49 4.66
CA LYS A 332 22.21 -16.18 5.95
C LYS A 332 20.77 -16.36 6.40
N GLU A 333 20.31 -17.62 6.47
CA GLU A 333 18.93 -17.91 6.86
C GLU A 333 18.60 -17.30 8.23
N PRO A 334 17.53 -16.48 8.34
CA PRO A 334 17.14 -15.85 9.60
C PRO A 334 16.53 -16.87 10.56
N SER A 335 16.59 -16.58 11.85
CA SER A 335 15.72 -17.25 12.81
C SER A 335 14.26 -16.98 12.47
N THR A 336 13.36 -17.91 12.79
CA THR A 336 11.93 -17.75 12.49
C THR A 336 11.05 -18.04 13.68
N VAL A 337 10.02 -17.22 13.89
CA VAL A 337 8.91 -17.50 14.80
C VAL A 337 7.62 -17.55 13.98
N VAL A 338 6.85 -18.63 14.15
CA VAL A 338 5.61 -18.85 13.41
C VAL A 338 4.45 -18.98 14.39
N TYR A 339 3.49 -18.06 14.26
CA TYR A 339 2.22 -18.10 14.97
C TYR A 339 1.15 -18.82 14.16
N GLU A 340 0.23 -19.49 14.85
CA GLU A 340 -0.82 -20.29 14.21
C GLU A 340 -2.15 -19.54 14.09
N LYS A 341 -2.46 -18.66 15.06
CA LYS A 341 -3.80 -18.07 15.24
C LYS A 341 -3.82 -16.54 15.26
N ASP A 342 -2.67 -15.92 15.53
CA ASP A 342 -2.48 -14.49 15.63
C ASP A 342 -2.73 -13.82 14.28
N THR A 343 -3.63 -12.85 14.23
CA THR A 343 -3.90 -12.06 13.04
C THR A 343 -2.73 -11.13 12.70
N HIS A 344 -2.84 -10.40 11.58
CA HIS A 344 -1.80 -9.45 11.16
C HIS A 344 -1.45 -8.42 12.24
N ALA A 345 -2.47 -7.88 12.92
CA ALA A 345 -2.31 -6.89 13.98
C ALA A 345 -1.81 -7.51 15.28
N ASP A 346 -2.27 -8.71 15.63
CA ASP A 346 -1.91 -9.40 16.87
C ASP A 346 -0.38 -9.56 17.01
N LEU A 347 0.33 -9.73 15.88
CA LEU A 347 1.79 -9.82 15.84
C LEU A 347 2.53 -8.59 16.42
N ILE A 348 1.87 -7.44 16.53
CA ILE A 348 2.44 -6.23 17.16
C ILE A 348 1.62 -5.70 18.33
N THR A 349 0.37 -6.16 18.53
CA THR A 349 -0.47 -5.72 19.67
C THR A 349 -0.43 -6.67 20.85
N GLU A 350 -0.04 -7.93 20.66
CA GLU A 350 0.06 -8.92 21.74
C GLU A 350 1.45 -8.94 22.37
N ILE A 351 1.49 -9.20 23.69
CA ILE A 351 2.75 -9.22 24.46
C ILE A 351 3.67 -10.36 24.01
N LYS A 352 3.12 -11.51 23.62
CA LYS A 352 3.90 -12.72 23.34
C LYS A 352 4.86 -12.55 22.14
N PRO A 353 4.43 -12.03 20.97
CA PRO A 353 5.33 -11.62 19.90
C PRO A 353 6.51 -10.76 20.36
N TRP A 354 6.25 -9.73 21.17
CA TRP A 354 7.29 -8.85 21.68
C TRP A 354 8.26 -9.54 22.65
N GLN A 355 7.78 -10.47 23.48
CA GLN A 355 8.66 -11.31 24.30
C GLN A 355 9.60 -12.16 23.44
N ASP A 356 9.09 -12.76 22.36
CA ASP A 356 9.90 -13.59 21.47
C ASP A 356 10.90 -12.76 20.66
N ILE A 357 10.53 -11.53 20.27
CA ILE A 357 11.43 -10.56 19.66
C ILE A 357 12.54 -10.15 20.63
N ILE A 358 12.20 -9.74 21.86
CA ILE A 358 13.19 -9.28 22.83
C ILE A 358 14.12 -10.42 23.28
N ASN A 359 13.61 -11.64 23.43
CA ASN A 359 14.43 -12.83 23.67
C ASN A 359 15.44 -13.11 22.54
N PHE A 360 15.19 -12.63 21.32
CA PHE A 360 16.13 -12.72 20.21
C PHE A 360 17.14 -11.56 20.23
N LEU A 361 16.72 -10.36 20.59
CA LEU A 361 17.59 -9.19 20.71
C LEU A 361 18.58 -9.31 21.89
N ASP A 362 18.16 -9.93 22.99
CA ASP A 362 18.98 -10.14 24.21
C ASP A 362 20.08 -11.21 24.06
N LYS A 363 20.04 -12.03 22.99
CA LYS A 363 21.05 -13.08 22.72
C LYS A 363 22.25 -12.52 22.00
#